data_AF-A0A1V4TAM5-F1
#
_entry.id   AF-A0A1V4TAM5-F1
#
_cell.length_a   1.000
_cell.length_b   1.000
_cell.length_c   1.000
_cell.angle_alpha   90.00
_cell.angle_beta   90.00
_cell.angle_gamma   90.00
#
_symmetry.space_group_name_H-M   'P 1'
#
loop_
_entity.id
_entity.type
_entity.pdbx_description
1 polymer ?
#
loop_
_entity_poly.entity_id
_entity_poly.type
_entity_poly.pdbx_seq_one_letter_code
_entity_poly.pdbx_strand_id
1 'polypeptide(L)'
;MSEKDREGREAVIYIAAAVPLLLWRLSLAYLRMRRRAKKEGRLFYSALLRDGVPREQAKELADLYSSSISLTQMIREMRLFTS
;
A
#
# COMPACT_ATOMS: atom_id res chain seq x y z
N MET A 1 5.28 -18.16 -41.45
CA MET A 1 5.17 -17.47 -40.14
C MET A 1 3.69 -17.28 -39.88
N SER A 2 3.14 -17.89 -38.83
CA SER A 2 1.69 -18.02 -38.64
C SER A 2 1.08 -16.67 -38.19
N GLU A 3 -0.10 -16.32 -38.69
CA GLU A 3 -0.83 -15.08 -38.31
C GLU A 3 -1.00 -14.95 -36.78
N LYS A 4 -1.23 -16.09 -36.10
CA LYS A 4 -1.33 -16.17 -34.63
C LYS A 4 -0.08 -15.69 -33.88
N ASP A 5 1.11 -15.87 -34.45
CA ASP A 5 2.37 -15.42 -33.81
C ASP A 5 2.54 -13.90 -33.90
N ARG A 6 1.91 -13.27 -34.91
CA ARG A 6 1.94 -11.82 -35.13
C ARG A 6 1.01 -11.09 -34.17
N GLU A 7 -0.24 -11.55 -34.07
CA GLU A 7 -1.21 -11.02 -33.09
C GLU A 7 -0.73 -11.19 -31.64
N GLY A 8 -0.13 -12.35 -31.32
CA GLY A 8 0.43 -12.60 -29.99
C GLY A 8 1.58 -11.64 -29.63
N ARG A 9 2.43 -11.27 -30.60
CA ARG A 9 3.51 -10.28 -30.36
C ARG A 9 2.97 -8.87 -30.17
N GLU A 10 1.99 -8.45 -30.95
CA GLU A 10 1.40 -7.12 -30.82
C GLU A 10 0.70 -6.94 -29.46
N ALA A 11 -0.02 -7.96 -29.00
CA ALA A 11 -0.64 -7.96 -27.68
C ALA A 11 0.41 -7.84 -26.54
N VAL A 12 1.52 -8.56 -26.63
CA VAL A 12 2.60 -8.51 -25.63
C VAL A 12 3.26 -7.13 -25.60
N ILE A 13 3.51 -6.52 -26.76
CA ILE A 13 4.10 -5.17 -26.85
C ILE A 13 3.16 -4.13 -26.24
N TYR A 14 1.86 -4.24 -26.51
CA TYR A 14 0.86 -3.32 -25.98
C TYR A 14 0.75 -3.42 -24.45
N ILE A 15 0.74 -4.63 -23.90
CA ILE A 15 0.73 -4.87 -22.45
C ILE A 15 2.03 -4.34 -21.83
N ALA A 16 3.19 -4.64 -22.41
CA ALA A 16 4.49 -4.20 -21.92
C ALA A 16 4.61 -2.68 -21.88
N ALA A 17 3.99 -1.96 -22.82
CA ALA A 17 3.96 -0.50 -22.82
C ALA A 17 3.13 0.09 -21.66
N ALA A 18 2.13 -0.63 -21.15
CA ALA A 18 1.27 -0.19 -20.05
C ALA A 18 1.87 -0.46 -18.65
N VAL A 19 2.76 -1.45 -18.53
CA VAL A 19 3.36 -1.88 -17.26
C VAL A 19 4.08 -0.75 -16.51
N PRO A 20 4.93 0.09 -17.14
CA PRO A 20 5.64 1.15 -16.44
C PRO A 20 4.70 2.17 -15.79
N LEU A 21 3.64 2.57 -16.52
CA LEU A 21 2.66 3.53 -16.02
C LEU A 21 1.88 2.96 -14.83
N LEU A 22 1.51 1.68 -14.89
CA LEU A 22 0.84 0.96 -13.81
C LEU A 22 1.70 0.93 -12.54
N LEU A 23 2.98 0.54 -12.66
CA LEU A 23 3.94 0.50 -11.56
C LEU A 23 4.12 1.88 -10.92
N TRP A 24 4.18 2.93 -11.73
CA TRP A 24 4.28 4.30 -11.24
C TRP A 24 3.03 4.71 -10.43
N ARG A 25 1.83 4.45 -10.95
CA ARG A 25 0.57 4.78 -10.28
C ARG A 25 0.39 4.00 -8.97
N LEU A 26 0.74 2.71 -8.97
CA LEU A 26 0.73 1.88 -7.76
C LEU A 26 1.69 2.40 -6.69
N SER A 27 2.91 2.77 -7.10
CA SER A 27 3.91 3.34 -6.20
C SER A 27 3.43 4.64 -5.55
N LEU A 28 2.83 5.53 -6.34
CA LEU A 28 2.23 6.78 -5.85
C LEU A 28 1.06 6.53 -4.90
N ALA A 29 0.16 5.60 -5.23
CA ALA A 29 -0.97 5.24 -4.39
C ALA A 29 -0.49 4.69 -3.03
N TYR A 30 0.49 3.80 -3.04
CA TYR A 30 1.11 3.25 -1.84
C TYR A 30 1.75 4.33 -0.97
N LEU A 31 2.52 5.25 -1.57
CA LEU A 31 3.12 6.37 -0.85
C LEU A 31 2.06 7.28 -0.21
N ARG A 32 0.97 7.55 -0.91
CA ARG A 32 -0.14 8.37 -0.40
C ARG A 32 -0.84 7.68 0.77
N MET A 33 -1.07 6.38 0.68
CA MET A 33 -1.60 5.55 1.77
C MET A 33 -0.69 5.59 2.99
N ARG A 34 0.62 5.35 2.79
CA ARG A 34 1.62 5.38 3.87
C ARG A 34 1.69 6.73 4.57
N ARG A 35 1.54 7.82 3.82
CA ARG A 35 1.47 9.18 4.40
C ARG A 35 0.20 9.38 5.24
N ARG A 36 -0.95 8.84 4.82
CA ARG A 36 -2.21 8.90 5.58
C ARG A 36 -2.14 8.10 6.88
N ALA A 37 -1.66 6.86 6.82
CA ALA A 37 -1.50 6.02 8.02
C ALA A 37 -0.57 6.67 9.06
N LYS A 38 0.54 7.28 8.62
CA LYS A 38 1.41 8.06 9.52
C LYS A 38 0.72 9.27 10.15
N LYS A 39 -0.19 9.93 9.42
CA LYS A 39 -0.97 11.06 9.94
C LYS A 39 -1.94 10.58 11.02
N GLU A 40 -2.64 9.47 10.78
CA GLU A 40 -3.56 8.88 11.75
C GLU A 40 -2.84 8.35 12.99
N GLY A 41 -1.69 7.68 12.81
CA GLY A 41 -0.84 7.28 13.94
C GLY A 41 -0.39 8.46 14.81
N ARG A 42 -0.07 9.61 14.20
CA ARG A 42 0.24 10.85 14.95
C ARG A 42 -0.97 11.40 15.71
N LEU A 43 -2.17 11.34 15.12
CA LEU A 43 -3.40 11.76 15.80
C LEU A 43 -3.69 10.86 17.00
N PHE A 44 -3.56 9.54 16.83
CA PHE A 44 -3.72 8.57 17.90
C PHE A 44 -2.68 8.75 19.02
N TYR A 45 -1.40 8.95 18.67
CA TYR A 45 -0.36 9.32 19.63
C TYR A 45 -0.74 10.57 20.44
N SER A 46 -1.23 11.61 19.76
CA SER A 46 -1.64 12.85 20.43
C SER A 46 -2.85 12.66 21.34
N ALA A 47 -3.76 11.74 21.01
CA ALA A 47 -4.90 11.39 21.88
C ALA A 47 -4.41 10.66 23.14
N LEU A 48 -3.52 9.67 23.00
CA LEU A 48 -2.96 8.94 24.13
C LEU A 48 -2.21 9.87 25.10
N LEU A 49 -1.45 10.84 24.60
CA LEU A 49 -0.79 11.83 25.46
C LEU A 49 -1.78 12.72 26.21
N ARG A 50 -2.90 13.08 25.58
CA ARG A 50 -3.97 13.88 26.24
C ARG A 50 -4.65 13.07 27.34
N ASP A 51 -4.78 11.76 27.15
CA ASP A 51 -5.37 10.84 28.11
C ASP A 51 -4.38 10.45 29.24
N GLY A 52 -3.19 11.05 29.26
CA GLY A 52 -2.20 10.86 30.32
C GLY A 52 -1.32 9.63 30.15
N VAL A 53 -1.34 8.98 28.98
CA VAL A 53 -0.46 7.84 28.71
C VAL A 53 1.00 8.31 28.64
N PRO A 54 1.92 7.68 29.38
CA PRO A 54 3.35 7.99 29.32
C PRO A 54 3.88 7.94 27.88
N ARG A 55 4.77 8.88 27.53
CA ARG A 55 5.25 9.08 26.15
C ARG A 55 5.74 7.81 25.46
N GLU A 56 6.48 6.98 26.19
CA GLU A 56 7.03 5.73 25.65
C GLU A 56 5.92 4.72 25.30
N GLN A 57 4.94 4.55 26.18
CA GLN A 57 3.79 3.67 25.96
C GLN A 57 2.87 4.21 24.86
N ALA A 58 2.65 5.53 24.82
CA ALA A 58 1.85 6.16 23.79
C ALA A 58 2.47 5.98 22.39
N LYS A 59 3.80 6.05 22.31
CA LYS A 59 4.55 5.85 21.06
C LYS A 59 4.44 4.40 20.60
N GLU A 60 4.67 3.45 21.50
CA GLU A 60 4.56 2.01 21.21
C GLU A 60 3.16 1.65 20.68
N LEU A 61 2.11 2.12 21.35
CA LEU A 61 0.72 1.91 20.93
C LEU A 61 0.40 2.58 19.59
N ALA A 62 0.93 3.78 19.34
CA ALA A 62 0.73 4.47 18.07
C ALA A 62 1.46 3.81 16.90
N ASP A 63 2.64 3.24 17.14
CA ASP A 63 3.37 2.47 16.14
C ASP A 63 2.66 1.13 15.84
N LEU A 64 2.11 0.45 16.86
CA LEU A 64 1.24 -0.73 16.70
C LEU A 64 -0.06 -0.41 15.92
N TYR A 65 -0.71 0.71 16.24
CA TYR A 65 -1.90 1.16 15.53
C TYR A 65 -1.58 1.53 14.07
N SER A 66 -0.51 2.31 13.83
CA SER A 66 -0.11 2.68 12.47
C SER A 66 0.35 1.48 11.64
N SER A 67 0.95 0.46 12.26
CA SER A 67 1.40 -0.75 11.57
C SER A 67 0.24 -1.69 11.22
N SER A 68 -0.75 -1.86 12.11
CA SER A 68 -1.97 -2.62 11.83
C SER A 68 -2.82 -2.00 10.71
N ILE A 69 -2.87 -0.65 10.63
CA ILE A 69 -3.50 0.07 9.51
C ILE A 69 -2.72 -0.12 8.21
N SER A 70 -1.38 -0.20 8.25
CA SER A 70 -0.57 -0.15 7.02
C SER A 70 -0.38 -1.50 6.31
N LEU A 71 -0.49 -2.63 7.01
CA LEU A 71 0.00 -3.92 6.49
C LEU A 71 -0.98 -5.10 6.67
N THR A 72 -1.84 -5.12 7.69
CA THR A 72 -2.83 -6.21 7.87
C THR A 72 -3.92 -6.18 6.79
N GLN A 73 -4.30 -5.01 6.29
CA GLN A 73 -5.24 -4.87 5.18
C GLN A 73 -4.60 -5.16 3.82
N MET A 74 -3.36 -4.71 3.61
CA MET A 74 -2.62 -4.91 2.36
C MET A 74 -2.32 -6.40 2.10
N ILE A 75 -2.07 -7.19 3.15
CA ILE A 75 -1.87 -8.65 3.10
C ILE A 75 -3.20 -9.42 2.93
N ARG A 76 -4.34 -8.89 3.43
CA ARG A 76 -5.67 -9.45 3.14
C ARG A 76 -6.08 -9.25 1.68
N GLU A 77 -5.72 -8.10 1.10
CA GLU A 77 -5.97 -7.79 -0.31
C GLU A 77 -5.11 -8.66 -1.25
N MET A 78 -3.81 -8.85 -0.99
CA MET A 78 -2.99 -9.72 -1.83
C MET A 78 -3.41 -11.19 -1.80
N ARG A 79 -3.97 -11.69 -0.68
CA ARG A 79 -4.38 -13.10 -0.54
C ARG A 79 -5.65 -13.48 -1.33
N LEU A 80 -6.52 -12.53 -1.70
CA LEU A 80 -7.68 -12.77 -2.58
C LEU A 80 -7.32 -12.83 -4.07
N PHE A 81 -6.20 -12.21 -4.46
CA PHE A 81 -5.74 -12.20 -5.86
C PHE A 81 -4.98 -13.48 -6.25
N THR A 82 -4.68 -14.36 -5.29
CA THR A 82 -3.93 -15.61 -5.49
C THR A 82 -4.71 -16.86 -5.07
N SER A 83 -6.04 -16.77 -4.91
CA SER A 83 -6.95 -17.89 -4.62
C SER A 83 -8.04 -17.99 -5.68
#